data_AF-A0A9D5HSA9-F1
#
_entry.id   AF-A0A9D5HSA9-F1
#
_cell.length_a   1.000
_cell.length_b   1.000
_cell.length_c   1.000
_cell.angle_alpha   90.00
_cell.angle_beta   90.00
_cell.angle_gamma   90.00
#
_symmetry.space_group_name_H-M   'P 1'
#
loop_
_entity.id
_entity.type
_entity.pdbx_description
1 polymer ?
#
loop_
_entity_poly.entity_id
_entity_poly.type
_entity_poly.pdbx_seq_one_letter_code
_entity_poly.pdbx_strand_id
1 'polypeptide(L)'
;MVFSAVLRPILSFKSHAPLNFSIKSNFSQHCCLTHTQKHGFFVLPKVQKSRNHPLEINSVLSKLNSNINHGEDEVTDPAAASLKRLFTNIQKLEEKMIEDSIPMKDIESNTNLEILESDLQMALAALMKKDQDLQDAEKRILLDHAKLNRTKQDLEIQEREIISALSNQRKMEEDLKKANNDLASQSKQIEDLKFLVEEQEKKIATSRSALLQKEDDLDKLRNELLNKMKRLKS
;
A
#
# COMPACT_ATOMS: atom_id res chain seq x y z
N MET A 1 45.95 48.54 36.85
CA MET A 1 44.48 48.56 36.89
C MET A 1 44.03 47.10 37.06
N VAL A 2 43.88 46.63 38.32
CA VAL A 2 42.68 46.70 39.18
C VAL A 2 41.64 45.63 38.74
N PHE A 3 41.77 44.41 39.31
CA PHE A 3 40.83 43.68 40.23
C PHE A 3 39.74 42.86 39.48
N SER A 4 39.85 41.52 39.40
CA SER A 4 39.37 40.47 40.33
C SER A 4 37.85 40.36 40.49
N ALA A 5 37.28 39.15 40.31
CA ALA A 5 36.25 38.60 41.19
C ALA A 5 35.98 37.11 40.86
N VAL A 6 36.60 36.24 41.65
CA VAL A 6 36.07 34.92 42.01
C VAL A 6 35.07 35.14 43.12
N LEU A 7 33.88 34.54 43.07
CA LEU A 7 33.05 34.15 44.23
C LEU A 7 31.82 33.33 43.77
N ARG A 8 31.79 32.05 44.14
CA ARG A 8 30.59 31.31 44.59
C ARG A 8 30.62 31.29 46.13
N PRO A 9 29.64 30.75 46.90
CA PRO A 9 28.24 30.33 46.64
C PRO A 9 27.27 30.89 47.72
N ILE A 10 25.98 30.47 47.76
CA ILE A 10 25.29 29.85 48.94
C ILE A 10 23.75 29.80 48.74
N LEU A 11 23.22 28.62 49.08
CA LEU A 11 21.88 28.19 49.50
C LEU A 11 20.83 29.25 49.90
N SER A 12 19.57 29.07 49.49
CA SER A 12 18.47 28.80 50.45
C SER A 12 17.09 28.53 49.82
N PHE A 13 16.41 27.60 50.47
CA PHE A 13 15.02 27.16 50.36
C PHE A 13 14.00 28.14 50.98
N LYS A 14 12.71 27.87 50.73
CA LYS A 14 11.44 28.32 51.40
C LYS A 14 10.85 29.67 50.90
N SER A 15 9.53 29.85 50.75
CA SER A 15 8.34 29.06 51.13
C SER A 15 7.05 29.56 50.44
N HIS A 16 6.16 28.61 50.16
CA HIS A 16 4.69 28.60 50.27
C HIS A 16 3.82 29.83 49.92
N ALA A 17 2.88 29.59 48.99
CA ALA A 17 1.48 30.01 49.13
C ALA A 17 0.58 28.76 48.94
N PRO A 18 -0.54 28.61 49.68
CA PRO A 18 -1.39 27.43 49.61
C PRO A 18 -2.48 27.61 48.55
N LEU A 19 -2.55 26.73 47.56
CA LEU A 19 -3.75 26.56 46.75
C LEU A 19 -4.52 25.36 47.28
N ASN A 20 -5.58 25.67 48.01
CA ASN A 20 -6.63 24.74 48.38
C ASN A 20 -7.30 24.20 47.10
N PHE A 21 -7.13 22.90 46.83
CA PHE A 21 -7.97 22.20 45.87
C PHE A 21 -8.96 21.32 46.63
N SER A 22 -10.19 21.83 46.77
CA SER A 22 -11.36 21.01 47.12
C SER A 22 -11.71 20.15 45.91
N ILE A 23 -11.42 18.86 45.98
CA ILE A 23 -11.92 17.88 45.01
C ILE A 23 -13.32 17.46 45.47
N LYS A 24 -14.34 18.08 44.89
CA LYS A 24 -15.70 17.53 44.89
C LYS A 24 -15.74 16.41 43.86
N SER A 25 -15.87 15.17 44.33
CA SER A 25 -16.16 14.01 43.51
C SER A 25 -17.60 14.09 43.02
N ASN A 26 -17.79 14.23 41.71
CA ASN A 26 -19.04 13.89 41.06
C ASN A 26 -18.78 12.76 40.07
N PHE A 27 -19.50 11.68 40.33
CA PHE A 27 -19.68 10.52 39.47
C PHE A 27 -19.87 10.90 38.00
N SER A 28 -19.10 10.27 37.12
CA SER A 28 -19.59 9.97 35.77
C SER A 28 -19.14 8.56 35.42
N GLN A 29 -20.15 7.69 35.35
CA GLN A 29 -20.06 6.33 34.84
C GLN A 29 -19.42 6.33 33.46
N HIS A 30 -18.36 5.54 33.25
CA HIS A 30 -18.21 4.81 32.00
C HIS A 30 -17.36 3.55 32.19
N CYS A 31 -18.04 2.42 32.00
CA CYS A 31 -17.60 1.06 31.68
C CYS A 31 -16.19 0.60 32.07
N CYS A 32 -16.14 -0.23 33.10
CA CYS A 32 -15.14 -1.28 33.22
C CYS A 32 -15.38 -2.36 32.15
N LEU A 33 -14.45 -2.51 31.22
CA LEU A 33 -14.23 -3.78 30.52
C LEU A 33 -12.75 -4.13 30.68
N THR A 34 -12.52 -5.05 31.60
CA THR A 34 -11.24 -5.74 31.84
C THR A 34 -10.80 -6.45 30.56
N HIS A 35 -9.78 -5.94 29.87
CA HIS A 35 -9.18 -6.69 28.75
C HIS A 35 -8.18 -7.69 29.33
N THR A 36 -8.67 -8.88 29.68
CA THR A 36 -7.79 -10.01 30.00
C THR A 36 -6.97 -10.36 28.76
N GLN A 37 -5.66 -10.19 28.87
CA GLN A 37 -4.67 -10.60 27.89
C GLN A 37 -4.67 -12.13 27.79
N LYS A 38 -5.44 -12.67 26.85
CA LYS A 38 -5.24 -14.01 26.33
C LYS A 38 -4.43 -13.88 25.05
N HIS A 39 -3.30 -14.58 25.00
CA HIS A 39 -2.55 -14.82 23.77
C HIS A 39 -3.47 -15.57 22.79
N GLY A 40 -4.27 -14.82 22.04
CA GLY A 40 -4.85 -15.27 20.79
C GLY A 40 -3.78 -15.08 19.74
N PHE A 41 -3.37 -16.18 19.09
CA PHE A 41 -2.76 -16.13 17.78
C PHE A 41 -3.46 -15.03 16.96
N PHE A 42 -2.71 -14.12 16.35
CA PHE A 42 -3.21 -13.43 15.18
C PHE A 42 -3.35 -14.51 14.09
N VAL A 43 -4.49 -15.19 14.13
CA VAL A 43 -5.09 -15.82 12.98
C VAL A 43 -5.15 -14.71 11.93
N LEU A 44 -4.38 -14.86 10.85
CA LEU A 44 -4.57 -14.07 9.64
C LEU A 44 -6.08 -13.95 9.42
N PRO A 45 -6.62 -12.75 9.11
CA PRO A 45 -8.04 -12.64 8.85
C PRO A 45 -8.40 -13.66 7.77
N LYS A 46 -9.18 -14.66 8.19
CA LYS A 46 -9.81 -15.62 7.30
C LYS A 46 -10.70 -14.77 6.41
N VAL A 47 -10.26 -14.61 5.17
CA VAL A 47 -10.93 -13.91 4.07
C VAL A 47 -12.43 -14.11 4.21
N GLN A 48 -13.11 -13.10 4.74
CA GLN A 48 -14.55 -13.05 4.68
C GLN A 48 -14.86 -12.86 3.21
N LYS A 49 -15.54 -13.85 2.62
CA LYS A 49 -16.08 -13.82 1.26
C LYS A 49 -17.02 -12.61 1.13
N SER A 50 -16.48 -11.41 0.97
CA SER A 50 -17.18 -10.39 0.21
C SER A 50 -17.21 -10.91 -1.22
N ARG A 51 -18.40 -10.86 -1.82
CA ARG A 51 -18.62 -11.09 -3.24
C ARG A 51 -17.83 -10.03 -4.01
N ASN A 52 -16.53 -10.22 -4.11
CA ASN A 52 -15.68 -9.50 -5.02
C ASN A 52 -15.79 -10.28 -6.32
N HIS A 53 -16.55 -9.70 -7.24
CA HIS A 53 -16.51 -10.10 -8.63
C HIS A 53 -15.05 -10.34 -9.02
N PRO A 54 -14.72 -11.48 -9.65
CA PRO A 54 -13.39 -11.66 -10.20
C PRO A 54 -13.15 -10.45 -11.11
N LEU A 55 -12.17 -9.61 -10.77
CA LEU A 55 -11.61 -8.69 -11.74
C LEU A 55 -11.02 -9.60 -12.81
N GLU A 56 -11.79 -9.77 -13.89
CA GLU A 56 -11.41 -10.52 -15.07
C GLU A 56 -10.21 -9.83 -15.72
N ILE A 57 -9.02 -10.12 -15.19
CA ILE A 57 -7.74 -9.96 -15.90
C ILE A 57 -7.76 -10.80 -17.20
N ASN A 58 -8.74 -11.71 -17.33
CA ASN A 58 -9.01 -12.49 -18.52
C ASN A 58 -9.56 -11.67 -19.70
N SER A 59 -10.12 -10.45 -19.55
CA SER A 59 -10.76 -9.79 -20.70
C SER A 59 -9.78 -9.16 -21.69
N VAL A 60 -8.55 -8.84 -21.27
CA VAL A 60 -7.49 -8.34 -22.16
C VAL A 60 -6.75 -9.50 -22.82
N LEU A 61 -6.48 -10.59 -22.09
CA LEU A 61 -5.82 -11.78 -22.64
C LEU A 61 -6.75 -12.55 -23.58
N SER A 62 -8.06 -12.62 -23.29
CA SER A 62 -9.04 -13.27 -24.17
C SER A 62 -9.29 -12.48 -25.45
N LYS A 63 -9.18 -11.15 -25.42
CA LYS A 63 -9.28 -10.30 -26.62
C LYS A 63 -8.05 -10.41 -27.52
N LEU A 64 -6.88 -10.66 -26.95
CA LEU A 64 -5.66 -10.92 -27.71
C LEU A 64 -5.72 -12.32 -28.36
N ASN A 65 -6.23 -13.32 -27.65
CA ASN A 65 -6.34 -14.69 -28.15
C ASN A 65 -7.48 -14.89 -29.16
N SER A 66 -8.54 -14.07 -29.14
CA SER A 66 -9.64 -14.18 -30.11
C SER A 66 -9.35 -13.53 -31.47
N ASN A 67 -8.26 -12.77 -31.60
CA ASN A 67 -7.88 -12.11 -32.86
C ASN A 67 -6.72 -12.82 -33.56
N ILE A 68 -6.12 -13.81 -32.90
CA ILE A 68 -5.26 -14.82 -33.53
C ILE A 68 -6.17 -15.98 -33.92
N ASN A 69 -7.10 -15.72 -34.84
CA ASN A 69 -7.52 -16.82 -35.71
C ASN A 69 -6.29 -17.13 -36.55
N HIS A 70 -5.51 -18.08 -36.03
CA HIS A 70 -4.58 -18.87 -36.80
C HIS A 70 -5.43 -19.53 -37.89
N GLY A 71 -5.54 -18.84 -39.02
CA GLY A 71 -5.99 -19.44 -40.27
C GLY A 71 -4.89 -20.39 -40.72
N GLU A 72 -4.78 -21.53 -40.03
CA GLU A 72 -4.40 -22.79 -40.66
C GLU A 72 -5.51 -23.17 -41.62
N ASP A 73 -5.69 -22.36 -42.65
CA ASP A 73 -6.13 -22.86 -43.92
C ASP A 73 -5.05 -22.36 -44.87
N GLU A 74 -4.65 -23.23 -45.77
CA GLU A 74 -3.89 -22.94 -46.97
C GLU A 74 -4.73 -22.00 -47.86
N VAL A 75 -5.08 -20.81 -47.34
CA VAL A 75 -5.78 -19.76 -48.03
C VAL A 75 -4.76 -19.23 -49.00
N THR A 76 -4.77 -19.82 -50.19
CA THR A 76 -4.02 -19.36 -51.33
C THR A 76 -4.34 -17.88 -51.47
N ASP A 77 -3.40 -17.02 -51.07
CA ASP A 77 -3.58 -15.58 -51.03
C ASP A 77 -4.14 -15.13 -52.38
N PRO A 78 -5.36 -14.57 -52.46
CA PRO A 78 -6.02 -14.29 -53.73
C PRO A 78 -5.20 -13.34 -54.61
N ALA A 79 -4.36 -12.49 -54.00
CA ALA A 79 -3.38 -11.69 -54.74
C ALA A 79 -2.26 -12.58 -55.32
N ALA A 80 -1.70 -13.49 -54.53
CA ALA A 80 -0.68 -14.44 -54.98
C ALA A 80 -1.21 -15.43 -56.03
N ALA A 81 -2.45 -15.91 -55.89
CA ALA A 81 -3.13 -16.77 -56.85
C ALA A 81 -3.32 -16.06 -58.20
N SER A 82 -3.78 -14.81 -58.16
CA SER A 82 -4.02 -14.00 -59.37
C SER A 82 -2.70 -13.64 -60.07
N LEU A 83 -1.68 -13.23 -59.31
CA LEU A 83 -0.34 -12.97 -59.87
C LEU A 83 0.27 -14.23 -60.47
N LYS A 84 0.17 -15.38 -59.80
CA LYS A 84 0.66 -16.65 -60.31
C LYS A 84 -0.04 -17.06 -61.62
N ARG A 85 -1.37 -16.84 -61.71
CA ARG A 85 -2.14 -17.10 -62.94
C ARG A 85 -1.74 -16.15 -64.07
N LEU A 86 -1.59 -14.85 -63.77
CA LEU A 86 -1.08 -13.83 -64.71
C LEU A 86 0.27 -14.24 -65.29
N PHE A 87 1.26 -14.55 -64.44
CA PHE A 87 2.59 -14.97 -64.88
C PHE A 87 2.54 -16.24 -65.75
N THR A 88 1.70 -17.21 -65.38
CA THR A 88 1.51 -18.43 -66.17
C THR A 88 0.93 -18.13 -67.57
N ASN A 89 -0.02 -17.20 -67.66
CA ASN A 89 -0.66 -16.84 -68.93
C ASN A 89 0.25 -16.00 -69.83
N ILE A 90 1.09 -15.13 -69.25
CA ILE A 90 2.14 -14.40 -69.98
C ILE A 90 3.13 -15.39 -70.61
N GLN A 91 3.60 -16.36 -69.84
CA GLN A 91 4.56 -17.36 -70.32
C GLN A 91 3.99 -18.21 -71.47
N LYS A 92 2.72 -18.63 -71.38
CA LYS A 92 2.03 -19.35 -72.47
C LYS A 92 1.89 -18.54 -73.75
N LEU A 93 1.63 -17.24 -73.62
CA LEU A 93 1.54 -16.34 -74.78
C LEU A 93 2.91 -16.14 -75.43
N GLU A 94 3.96 -16.00 -74.62
CA GLU A 94 5.35 -15.87 -75.06
C GLU A 94 5.82 -17.11 -75.81
N GLU A 95 5.54 -18.32 -75.29
CA GLU A 95 5.84 -19.60 -75.96
C GLU A 95 5.13 -19.72 -77.32
N LYS A 96 3.84 -19.37 -77.41
CA LYS A 96 3.10 -19.38 -78.69
C LYS A 96 3.66 -18.38 -79.71
N MET A 97 4.09 -17.20 -79.27
CA MET A 97 4.70 -16.20 -80.14
C MET A 97 6.04 -16.65 -80.74
N ILE A 98 6.77 -17.52 -80.05
CA ILE A 98 8.05 -18.09 -80.51
C ILE A 98 7.79 -19.26 -81.48
N GLU A 99 6.67 -19.98 -81.35
CA GLU A 99 6.33 -21.18 -82.12
C GLU A 99 5.60 -20.89 -83.46
N ASP A 100 4.90 -19.74 -83.58
CA ASP A 100 4.10 -19.37 -84.76
C ASP A 100 4.94 -18.72 -85.90
N SER A 101 5.59 -19.56 -86.71
CA SER A 101 5.99 -19.25 -88.11
C SER A 101 4.90 -19.61 -89.14
N ILE A 102 3.67 -19.94 -88.70
CA ILE A 102 2.55 -20.36 -89.56
C ILE A 102 1.30 -19.54 -89.21
N PRO A 103 0.51 -19.06 -90.20
CA PRO A 103 -0.62 -18.18 -89.92
C PRO A 103 -1.79 -18.94 -89.31
N MET A 104 -1.98 -18.85 -87.98
CA MET A 104 -3.15 -19.39 -87.31
C MET A 104 -3.87 -18.36 -86.41
N LYS A 105 -5.07 -17.99 -86.88
CA LYS A 105 -6.29 -17.58 -86.14
C LYS A 105 -6.18 -16.44 -85.10
N ASP A 106 -6.43 -15.22 -85.59
CA ASP A 106 -6.69 -13.99 -84.82
C ASP A 106 -7.71 -14.12 -83.67
N ILE A 107 -8.57 -15.14 -83.69
CA ILE A 107 -9.61 -15.36 -82.67
C ILE A 107 -9.02 -15.94 -81.37
N GLU A 108 -8.03 -16.83 -81.45
CA GLU A 108 -7.47 -17.51 -80.26
C GLU A 108 -6.47 -16.61 -79.51
N SER A 109 -5.68 -15.83 -80.25
CA SER A 109 -4.80 -14.79 -79.70
C SER A 109 -5.59 -13.68 -79.00
N ASN A 110 -6.73 -13.25 -79.58
CA ASN A 110 -7.63 -12.28 -78.96
C ASN A 110 -8.23 -12.79 -77.63
N THR A 111 -8.64 -14.06 -77.57
CA THR A 111 -9.15 -14.64 -76.31
C THR A 111 -8.08 -14.77 -75.22
N ASN A 112 -6.82 -15.09 -75.58
CA ASN A 112 -5.73 -15.17 -74.60
C ASN A 112 -5.36 -13.79 -74.05
N LEU A 113 -5.46 -12.75 -74.89
CA LEU A 113 -5.24 -11.36 -74.49
C LEU A 113 -6.33 -10.86 -73.53
N GLU A 114 -7.61 -11.19 -73.80
CA GLU A 114 -8.74 -10.84 -72.94
C GLU A 114 -8.66 -11.51 -71.55
N ILE A 115 -8.25 -12.79 -71.50
CA ILE A 115 -7.99 -13.50 -70.24
C ILE A 115 -6.85 -12.84 -69.47
N LEU A 116 -5.77 -12.47 -70.16
CA LEU A 116 -4.62 -11.81 -69.54
C LEU A 116 -4.99 -10.43 -68.98
N GLU A 117 -5.78 -9.65 -69.70
CA GLU A 117 -6.28 -8.35 -69.23
C GLU A 117 -7.16 -8.52 -67.98
N SER A 118 -8.09 -9.48 -68.00
CA SER A 118 -8.92 -9.80 -66.83
C SER A 118 -8.07 -10.24 -65.63
N ASP A 119 -7.02 -11.03 -65.85
CA ASP A 119 -6.10 -11.45 -64.79
C ASP A 119 -5.30 -10.28 -64.21
N LEU A 120 -4.89 -9.33 -65.06
CA LEU A 120 -4.18 -8.12 -64.63
C LEU A 120 -5.09 -7.23 -63.78
N GLN A 121 -6.33 -7.00 -64.24
CA GLN A 121 -7.32 -6.23 -63.49
C GLN A 121 -7.62 -6.88 -62.14
N MET A 122 -7.74 -8.21 -62.09
CA MET A 122 -7.97 -8.96 -60.87
C MET A 122 -6.78 -8.88 -59.90
N ALA A 123 -5.56 -9.05 -60.40
CA ALA A 123 -4.34 -8.93 -59.59
C ALA A 123 -4.19 -7.51 -59.01
N LEU A 124 -4.48 -6.48 -59.81
CA LEU A 124 -4.41 -5.08 -59.39
C LEU A 124 -5.46 -4.78 -58.31
N ALA A 125 -6.71 -5.21 -58.49
CA ALA A 125 -7.76 -5.05 -57.49
C ALA A 125 -7.41 -5.77 -56.16
N ALA A 126 -6.85 -6.98 -56.25
CA ALA A 126 -6.41 -7.73 -55.08
C ALA A 126 -5.26 -7.02 -54.34
N LEU A 127 -4.27 -6.48 -55.06
CA LEU A 127 -3.16 -5.74 -54.46
C LEU A 127 -3.62 -4.43 -53.81
N MET A 128 -4.49 -3.66 -54.46
CA MET A 128 -5.06 -2.44 -53.86
C MET A 128 -5.80 -2.74 -52.55
N LYS A 129 -6.54 -3.86 -52.51
CA LYS A 129 -7.21 -4.29 -51.28
C LYS A 129 -6.20 -4.60 -50.17
N LYS A 130 -5.10 -5.32 -50.47
CA LYS A 130 -4.07 -5.62 -49.45
C LYS A 130 -3.34 -4.37 -48.98
N ASP A 131 -3.10 -3.41 -49.86
CA ASP A 131 -2.50 -2.12 -49.47
C ASP A 131 -3.42 -1.39 -48.48
N GLN A 132 -4.72 -1.31 -48.77
CA GLN A 132 -5.71 -0.73 -47.86
C GLN A 132 -5.76 -1.48 -46.51
N ASP A 133 -5.82 -2.81 -46.53
CA ASP A 133 -5.83 -3.64 -45.32
C ASP A 133 -4.56 -3.43 -44.48
N LEU A 134 -3.39 -3.27 -45.14
CA LEU A 134 -2.10 -3.01 -44.51
C LEU A 134 -2.04 -1.62 -43.89
N GLN A 135 -2.51 -0.58 -44.59
CA GLN A 135 -2.61 0.76 -44.03
C GLN A 135 -3.54 0.80 -42.81
N ASP A 136 -4.64 0.06 -42.83
CA ASP A 136 -5.55 0.00 -41.69
C ASP A 136 -4.97 -0.83 -40.54
N ALA A 137 -4.16 -1.86 -40.82
CA ALA A 137 -3.38 -2.55 -39.81
C ALA A 137 -2.31 -1.66 -39.16
N GLU A 138 -1.59 -0.86 -39.95
CA GLU A 138 -0.60 0.10 -39.45
C GLU A 138 -1.24 1.12 -38.52
N LYS A 139 -2.38 1.72 -38.90
CA LYS A 139 -3.14 2.65 -38.05
C LYS A 139 -3.53 2.00 -36.72
N ARG A 140 -3.98 0.73 -36.74
CA ARG A 140 -4.32 -0.02 -35.51
C ARG A 140 -3.11 -0.20 -34.62
N ILE A 141 -1.97 -0.60 -35.19
CA ILE A 141 -0.71 -0.78 -34.43
C ILE A 141 -0.27 0.53 -33.79
N LEU A 142 -0.35 1.65 -34.49
CA LEU A 142 0.00 2.97 -33.94
C LEU A 142 -0.89 3.35 -32.75
N LEU A 143 -2.20 3.09 -32.83
CA LEU A 143 -3.13 3.32 -31.73
C LEU A 143 -2.83 2.43 -30.52
N ASP A 144 -2.56 1.14 -30.77
CA ASP A 144 -2.22 0.19 -29.72
C ASP A 144 -0.89 0.56 -29.06
N HIS A 145 0.11 0.98 -29.82
CA HIS A 145 1.39 1.46 -29.31
C HIS A 145 1.22 2.71 -28.44
N ALA A 146 0.40 3.67 -28.86
CA ALA A 146 0.09 4.86 -28.07
C ALA A 146 -0.63 4.49 -26.76
N LYS A 147 -1.57 3.53 -26.81
CA LYS A 147 -2.26 3.02 -25.63
C LYS A 147 -1.30 2.31 -24.69
N LEU A 148 -0.42 1.45 -25.22
CA LEU A 148 0.60 0.73 -24.45
C LEU A 148 1.52 1.71 -23.70
N ASN A 149 1.98 2.75 -24.38
CA ASN A 149 2.83 3.77 -23.76
C ASN A 149 2.12 4.52 -22.63
N ARG A 150 0.84 4.88 -22.80
CA ARG A 150 0.04 5.48 -21.72
C ARG A 150 -0.07 4.53 -20.53
N THR A 151 -0.45 3.28 -20.76
CA THR A 151 -0.58 2.30 -19.68
C THR A 151 0.74 2.04 -18.97
N LYS A 152 1.88 2.07 -19.69
CA LYS A 152 3.21 1.96 -19.09
C LYS A 152 3.49 3.13 -18.16
N GLN A 153 3.23 4.37 -18.59
CA GLN A 153 3.42 5.55 -17.76
C GLN A 153 2.54 5.54 -16.50
N ASP A 154 1.28 5.13 -16.63
CA ASP A 154 0.36 5.00 -15.51
C ASP A 154 0.87 3.97 -14.49
N LEU A 155 1.38 2.83 -14.96
CA LEU A 155 1.99 1.81 -14.09
C LEU A 155 3.25 2.32 -13.39
N GLU A 156 4.13 3.04 -14.09
CA GLU A 156 5.32 3.64 -13.48
C GLU A 156 4.95 4.67 -12.39
N ILE A 157 3.86 5.42 -12.58
CA ILE A 157 3.35 6.35 -11.56
C ILE A 157 2.86 5.56 -10.33
N GLN A 158 2.02 4.54 -10.54
CA GLN A 158 1.50 3.71 -9.45
C GLN A 158 2.61 3.01 -8.68
N GLU A 159 3.64 2.50 -9.36
CA GLU A 159 4.80 1.88 -8.71
C GLU A 159 5.52 2.88 -7.79
N ARG A 160 5.73 4.12 -8.24
CA ARG A 160 6.33 5.17 -7.41
C ARG A 160 5.47 5.50 -6.19
N GLU A 161 4.16 5.58 -6.35
CA GLU A 161 3.22 5.82 -5.26
C GLU A 161 3.24 4.69 -4.23
N ILE A 162 3.27 3.43 -4.69
CA ILE A 162 3.37 2.25 -3.81
C ILE A 162 4.68 2.28 -3.03
N ILE A 163 5.81 2.54 -3.70
CA ILE A 163 7.12 2.63 -3.03
C ILE A 163 7.11 3.73 -1.97
N SER A 164 6.53 4.90 -2.28
CA SER A 164 6.38 6.01 -1.33
C SER A 164 5.51 5.62 -0.13
N ALA A 165 4.35 5.00 -0.38
CA ALA A 165 3.43 4.54 0.65
C ALA A 165 4.09 3.50 1.59
N LEU A 166 4.83 2.53 1.03
CA LEU A 166 5.56 1.53 1.82
C LEU A 166 6.66 2.15 2.68
N SER A 167 7.38 3.15 2.16
CA SER A 167 8.37 3.90 2.94
C SER A 167 7.73 4.63 4.13
N ASN A 168 6.60 5.30 3.90
CA ASN A 168 5.85 5.98 4.95
C ASN A 168 5.30 5.00 6.00
N GLN A 169 4.78 3.84 5.55
CA GLN A 169 4.33 2.78 6.44
C GLN A 169 5.46 2.31 7.37
N ARG A 170 6.64 2.01 6.81
CA ARG A 170 7.79 1.57 7.61
C ARG A 170 8.17 2.61 8.67
N LYS A 171 8.20 3.89 8.30
CA LYS A 171 8.47 4.97 9.25
C LYS A 171 7.44 5.00 10.38
N MET A 172 6.15 4.87 10.07
CA MET A 172 5.09 4.80 11.08
C MET A 172 5.22 3.58 11.99
N GLU A 173 5.62 2.43 11.46
CA GLU A 173 5.87 1.22 12.26
C GLU A 173 7.04 1.40 13.24
N GLU A 174 8.12 2.06 12.79
CA GLU A 174 9.26 2.41 13.63
C GLU A 174 8.87 3.39 14.75
N ASP A 175 8.13 4.44 14.41
CA ASP A 175 7.62 5.43 15.37
C ASP A 175 6.68 4.78 16.41
N LEU A 176 5.80 3.87 15.97
CA LEU A 176 4.91 3.12 16.86
C LEU A 176 5.71 2.22 17.80
N LYS A 177 6.72 1.51 17.28
CA LYS A 177 7.59 0.66 18.10
C LYS A 177 8.31 1.47 19.17
N LYS A 178 8.81 2.66 18.83
CA LYS A 178 9.44 3.58 19.77
C LYS A 178 8.45 4.03 20.85
N ALA A 179 7.27 4.51 20.44
CA ALA A 179 6.24 4.95 21.37
C ALA A 179 5.80 3.82 22.33
N ASN A 180 5.67 2.59 21.83
CA ASN A 180 5.34 1.44 22.66
C ASN A 180 6.43 1.11 23.70
N ASN A 181 7.70 1.21 23.31
CA ASN A 181 8.82 1.04 24.25
C ASN A 181 8.84 2.14 25.32
N ASP A 182 8.58 3.39 24.94
CA ASP A 182 8.51 4.52 25.86
C ASP A 182 7.35 4.33 26.86
N LEU A 183 6.17 3.90 26.39
CA LEU A 183 5.03 3.56 27.24
C LEU A 183 5.33 2.41 28.20
N ALA A 184 6.01 1.35 27.74
CA ALA A 184 6.41 0.25 28.61
C ALA A 184 7.39 0.71 29.71
N SER A 185 8.34 1.59 29.36
CA SER A 185 9.26 2.20 30.32
C SER A 185 8.53 3.07 31.35
N GLN A 186 7.60 3.91 30.90
CA GLN A 186 6.78 4.73 31.79
C GLN A 186 5.89 3.88 32.71
N SER A 187 5.27 2.82 32.19
CA SER A 187 4.47 1.89 32.99
C SER A 187 5.29 1.27 34.11
N LYS A 188 6.53 0.86 33.82
CA LYS A 188 7.45 0.34 34.84
C LYS A 188 7.80 1.39 35.88
N GLN A 189 8.11 2.62 35.47
CA GLN A 189 8.41 3.72 36.41
C GLN A 189 7.23 4.02 37.33
N ILE A 190 6.00 3.98 36.80
CA ILE A 190 4.78 4.17 37.61
C ILE A 190 4.63 3.04 38.63
N GLU A 191 4.90 1.79 38.25
CA GLU A 191 4.86 0.66 39.16
C GLU A 191 5.90 0.77 40.28
N ASP A 192 7.14 1.15 39.94
CA ASP A 192 8.20 1.41 40.92
C ASP A 192 7.81 2.54 41.90
N LEU A 193 7.24 3.63 41.39
CA LEU A 193 6.75 4.75 42.21
C LEU A 193 5.59 4.33 43.12
N LYS A 194 4.67 3.51 42.62
CA LYS A 194 3.57 2.97 43.41
C LYS A 194 4.09 2.16 44.61
N PHE A 195 5.08 1.30 44.39
CA PHE A 195 5.72 0.54 45.46
C PHE A 195 6.36 1.46 46.52
N LEU A 196 7.05 2.52 46.10
CA LEU A 196 7.63 3.50 47.02
C LEU A 196 6.56 4.23 47.85
N VAL A 197 5.44 4.60 47.24
CA VAL A 197 4.31 5.23 47.95
C VAL A 197 3.74 4.27 49.01
N GLU A 198 3.48 3.02 48.64
CA GLU A 198 2.97 2.01 49.58
C GLU A 198 3.94 1.75 50.75
N GLU A 199 5.24 1.75 50.49
CA GLU A 199 6.25 1.62 51.54
C GLU A 199 6.23 2.81 52.51
N GLN A 200 6.12 4.03 51.98
CA GLN A 200 6.04 5.25 52.79
C GLN A 200 4.75 5.30 53.61
N GLU A 201 3.61 4.90 53.03
CA GLU A 201 2.33 4.82 53.75
C GLU A 201 2.43 3.89 54.97
N LYS A 202 3.09 2.73 54.82
CA LYS A 202 3.35 1.81 55.94
C LYS A 202 4.23 2.46 57.02
N LYS A 203 5.33 3.12 56.63
CA LYS A 203 6.22 3.84 57.56
C LYS A 203 5.52 4.96 58.32
N ILE A 204 4.62 5.68 57.64
CA ILE A 204 3.80 6.73 58.26
C ILE A 204 2.81 6.12 59.25
N ALA A 205 2.13 5.04 58.88
CA ALA A 205 1.17 4.36 59.76
C ALA A 205 1.83 3.82 61.04
N THR A 206 3.01 3.21 60.93
CA THR A 206 3.78 2.74 62.10
C THR A 206 4.25 3.90 62.97
N SER A 207 4.80 4.96 62.37
CA SER A 207 5.25 6.16 63.10
C SER A 207 4.10 6.85 63.83
N ARG A 208 2.94 6.97 63.19
CA ARG A 208 1.73 7.55 63.79
C ARG A 208 1.25 6.73 64.98
N SER A 209 1.25 5.39 64.85
CA SER A 209 0.86 4.49 65.94
C SER A 209 1.79 4.62 67.15
N ALA A 210 3.11 4.68 66.90
CA ALA A 210 4.10 4.90 67.95
C ALA A 210 3.96 6.27 68.63
N LEU A 211 3.62 7.32 67.87
CA LEU A 211 3.37 8.66 68.39
C LEU A 211 2.14 8.69 69.30
N LEU A 212 1.01 8.12 68.85
CA LEU A 212 -0.20 7.98 69.65
C LEU A 212 0.07 7.24 70.97
N GLN A 213 0.84 6.16 70.95
CA GLN A 213 1.24 5.45 72.17
C GLN A 213 2.03 6.34 73.13
N LYS A 214 2.94 7.18 72.61
CA LYS A 214 3.71 8.12 73.43
C LYS A 214 2.86 9.26 73.98
N GLU A 215 1.86 9.71 73.23
CA GLU A 215 0.88 10.69 73.69
C GLU A 215 0.07 10.13 74.87
N ASP A 216 -0.44 8.90 74.76
CA ASP A 216 -1.13 8.20 75.85
C ASP A 216 -0.26 8.05 77.11
N ASP A 217 1.01 7.70 76.94
CA ASP A 217 1.97 7.59 78.05
C ASP A 217 2.21 8.95 78.74
N LEU A 218 2.35 10.03 77.96
CA LEU A 218 2.53 11.39 78.49
C LEU A 218 1.29 11.87 79.25
N ASP A 219 0.10 11.58 78.73
CA ASP A 219 -1.15 11.93 79.41
C ASP A 219 -1.31 11.20 80.75
N LYS A 220 -0.92 9.91 80.81
CA LYS A 220 -0.85 9.17 82.08
C LYS A 220 0.11 9.84 83.06
N LEU A 221 1.34 10.13 82.64
CA LEU A 221 2.35 10.79 83.48
C LEU A 221 1.89 12.17 83.96
N ARG A 222 1.23 12.95 83.10
CA ARG A 222 0.65 14.25 83.43
C ARG A 222 -0.42 14.14 84.51
N ASN A 223 -1.33 13.16 84.38
CA ASN A 223 -2.37 12.89 85.36
C ASN A 223 -1.77 12.44 86.71
N GLU A 224 -0.76 11.57 86.69
CA GLU A 224 -0.04 11.18 87.90
C GLU A 224 0.63 12.37 88.60
N LEU A 225 1.27 13.26 87.85
CA LEU A 225 1.91 14.47 88.39
C LEU A 225 0.87 15.39 89.05
N LEU A 226 -0.26 15.65 88.37
CA LEU A 226 -1.36 16.45 88.90
C LEU A 226 -1.92 15.84 90.20
N ASN A 227 -2.07 14.52 90.25
CA ASN A 227 -2.53 13.81 91.45
C ASN A 227 -1.53 13.93 92.61
N LYS A 228 -0.22 13.80 92.34
CA LYS A 228 0.82 14.01 93.35
C LYS A 228 0.81 15.45 93.88
N MET A 229 0.68 16.45 93.01
CA MET A 229 0.59 17.85 93.42
C MET A 229 -0.64 18.14 94.29
N LYS A 230 -1.79 17.54 93.98
CA LYS A 230 -3.00 17.64 94.81
C LYS A 230 -2.77 17.06 96.21
N ARG A 231 -2.08 15.92 96.32
CA ARG A 231 -1.74 15.29 97.61
C ARG A 231 -0.78 16.11 98.46
N LEU A 232 0.15 16.84 97.85
CA LEU A 232 1.12 17.70 98.56
C LEU A 232 0.52 19.01 99.09
N LYS A 233 -0.66 19.41 98.60
CA LYS A 233 -1.37 20.64 99.00
C LYS A 233 -2.49 20.38 100.03
N SER A 234 -2.74 19.12 100.38
CA SER A 234 -3.68 18.69 101.40
C SER A 234 -2.95 18.30 102.67
#